data_AF-O28679-F1
#
_entry.id   AF-O28679-F1
#
_cell.length_a   1.000
_cell.length_b   1.000
_cell.length_c   1.000
_cell.angle_alpha   90.00
_cell.angle_beta   90.00
_cell.angle_gamma   90.00
#
_symmetry.space_group_name_H-M   'P 1'
#
loop_
_entity.id
_entity.type
_entity.pdbx_description
1 polymer ?
#
loop_
_entity_poly.entity_id
_entity_poly.type
_entity_poly.pdbx_seq_one_letter_code
_entity_poly.pdbx_strand_id
1 'polypeptide(L)' 'MKLDVELLMALQYELPLSTTPLVDLAEKLGRKPEDVMRAVREYIEQGVVKRYGLNLNYRAFSNYKPSCAGGF' A
#
# COMPACT_ATOMS: atom_id res chain seq x y z
N MET A 1 -14.36 -9.82 16.18
CA MET A 1 -13.52 -9.93 14.97
C MET A 1 -12.07 -9.73 15.40
N LYS A 2 -11.18 -10.70 15.12
CA LYS A 2 -9.76 -10.55 15.45
C LYS A 2 -9.08 -9.90 14.26
N LEU A 3 -8.70 -8.64 14.40
CA LEU A 3 -7.94 -7.92 13.39
C LEU A 3 -6.51 -8.44 13.41
N ASP A 4 -5.99 -8.79 12.25
CA ASP A 4 -4.60 -9.23 12.11
C ASP A 4 -3.71 -7.99 12.07
N VAL A 5 -3.18 -7.64 13.24
CA VAL A 5 -2.36 -6.44 13.43
C VAL A 5 -1.08 -6.51 12.59
N GLU A 6 -0.50 -7.70 12.46
CA GLU A 6 0.72 -7.91 11.68
C GLU A 6 0.46 -7.64 10.20
N LEU A 7 -0.62 -8.22 9.65
CA LEU A 7 -1.01 -7.96 8.27
C LEU A 7 -1.37 -6.48 8.04
N LEU A 8 -2.10 -5.86 8.96
CA LEU A 8 -2.47 -4.44 8.86
C LEU A 8 -1.26 -3.50 8.90
N MET A 9 -0.29 -3.79 9.76
CA MET A 9 0.96 -3.02 9.85
C MET A 9 1.79 -3.18 8.58
N ALA A 10 1.94 -4.41 8.09
CA ALA A 10 2.68 -4.70 6.88
C ALA A 10 2.02 -4.03 5.65
N LEU A 11 0.68 -4.03 5.58
CA LEU A 11 -0.08 -3.35 4.53
C LEU A 11 0.11 -1.83 4.55
N GLN A 12 0.29 -1.23 5.73
CA GLN A 12 0.40 0.22 5.90
C GLN A 12 1.82 0.75 5.68
N TYR A 13 2.83 0.03 6.16
CA TYR A 13 4.21 0.54 6.23
C TYR A 13 5.19 -0.23 5.34
N GLU A 14 4.90 -1.48 4.99
CA GLU A 14 5.88 -2.39 4.39
C GLU A 14 5.48 -2.89 2.99
N LEU A 15 4.55 -2.18 2.34
CA LEU A 15 4.06 -2.57 1.03
C LEU A 15 5.21 -2.53 0.01
N PRO A 16 5.62 -3.67 -0.56
CA PRO A 16 6.74 -3.71 -1.50
C PRO A 16 6.38 -3.00 -2.81
N LEU A 17 7.35 -2.27 -3.36
CA LEU A 17 7.20 -1.58 -4.65
C LEU A 17 7.49 -2.56 -5.79
N SER A 18 6.53 -3.43 -6.09
CA SER A 18 6.61 -4.39 -7.19
C SER A 18 5.34 -4.37 -8.04
N THR A 19 5.34 -5.17 -9.11
CA THR A 19 4.15 -5.41 -9.94
C THR A 19 3.05 -6.20 -9.20
N THR A 20 3.40 -6.90 -8.11
CA THR A 20 2.50 -7.81 -7.36
C THR A 20 2.66 -7.63 -5.85
N PRO A 21 2.41 -6.43 -5.31
CA PRO A 21 2.76 -6.08 -3.94
C PRO A 21 2.12 -6.96 -2.87
N LEU A 22 0.91 -7.46 -3.10
CA LEU A 22 0.20 -8.36 -2.17
C LEU A 22 0.78 -9.77 -2.13
N VAL A 23 1.31 -10.26 -3.26
CA VAL A 23 1.95 -11.59 -3.34
C VAL A 23 3.26 -11.54 -2.58
N ASP A 24 4.09 -10.53 -2.87
CA ASP A 24 5.37 -10.32 -2.22
C ASP A 24 5.21 -10.06 -0.71
N LEU A 25 4.14 -9.38 -0.30
CA LEU A 25 3.78 -9.19 1.11
C LEU A 25 3.40 -10.52 1.77
N ALA A 26 2.63 -11.37 1.07
CA ALA A 26 2.26 -12.68 1.57
C ALA A 26 3.48 -13.59 1.73
N GLU A 27 4.41 -13.58 0.78
CA GLU A 27 5.69 -14.30 0.87
C GLU A 27 6.52 -13.82 2.06
N LYS A 28 6.63 -12.50 2.27
CA LYS A 28 7.32 -11.92 3.44
C LYS A 28 6.72 -12.36 4.77
N LEU A 29 5.38 -12.44 4.83
CA LEU A 29 4.65 -12.87 6.03
C LEU A 29 4.60 -14.40 6.17
N GLY A 30 5.14 -15.16 5.22
CA GLY A 30 5.07 -16.63 5.21
C GLY A 30 3.65 -17.17 5.05
N ARG A 31 2.76 -16.40 4.40
CA ARG A 31 1.33 -16.74 4.21
C ARG A 31 1.00 -17.00 2.75
N LYS A 32 -0.11 -17.68 2.52
CA LYS A 32 -0.63 -17.89 1.17
C LYS A 32 -1.17 -16.57 0.59
N PRO A 33 -0.87 -16.24 -0.68
CA PRO A 33 -1.35 -15.01 -1.32
C PRO A 33 -2.87 -14.87 -1.31
N GLU A 34 -3.59 -15.99 -1.47
CA GLU A 34 -5.06 -16.00 -1.54
C GLU A 34 -5.69 -15.63 -0.20
N ASP A 35 -5.09 -16.08 0.90
CA ASP A 35 -5.56 -15.78 2.25
C ASP A 35 -5.35 -14.30 2.60
N VAL A 36 -4.21 -13.73 2.17
CA VAL A 36 -3.92 -12.31 2.32
C VAL A 36 -4.88 -11.46 1.48
N MET A 37 -5.12 -11.83 0.22
CA MET A 37 -6.08 -11.13 -0.63
C MET A 37 -7.50 -11.16 -0.08
N ARG A 38 -7.94 -12.30 0.48
CA ARG A 38 -9.25 -12.44 1.12
C ARG A 38 -9.36 -11.51 2.34
N ALA A 39 -8.37 -11.54 3.23
CA ALA A 39 -8.35 -10.70 4.43
C ALA A 39 -8.34 -9.20 4.08
N VAL A 40 -7.55 -8.80 3.08
CA VAL A 40 -7.51 -7.40 2.61
C VAL A 40 -8.86 -6.96 2.05
N ARG A 41 -9.54 -7.81 1.25
CA ARG A 41 -10.90 -7.52 0.77
C ARG A 41 -11.89 -7.34 1.92
N GLU A 42 -11.87 -8.23 2.89
CA GLU A 42 -12.72 -8.14 4.09
C GLU A 42 -12.45 -6.82 4.84
N TYR A 43 -11.20 -6.41 5.01
CA TYR A 43 -10.86 -5.14 5.68
C TYR A 43 -11.30 -3.90 4.92
N ILE A 44 -11.34 -3.96 3.59
CA ILE A 44 -11.89 -2.88 2.74
C ILE A 44 -13.42 -2.84 2.88
N GLU A 45 -14.09 -3.99 2.78
CA GLU A 45 -15.55 -4.08 2.92
C GLU A 45 -16.04 -3.63 4.30
N GLN A 46 -15.27 -3.93 5.35
CA GLN A 46 -15.56 -3.51 6.72
C GLN A 46 -15.20 -2.04 7.01
N GLY A 47 -14.57 -1.33 6.07
CA GLY A 47 -14.16 0.07 6.25
C GLY A 47 -13.02 0.28 7.26
N VAL A 48 -12.33 -0.79 7.66
CA VAL A 48 -11.15 -0.74 8.53
C VAL A 48 -9.99 -0.08 7.78
N VAL A 49 -9.83 -0.39 6.49
CA VAL A 49 -8.86 0.25 5.61
C VAL A 49 -9.58 1.32 4.80
N LYS A 50 -9.47 2.59 5.22
CA LYS A 50 -10.10 3.73 4.53
C LYS A 50 -9.48 4.07 3.17
N ARG A 51 -8.20 3.76 2.94
CA ARG A 51 -7.48 4.07 1.70
C ARG A 51 -6.41 3.02 1.44
N TYR A 52 -6.54 2.29 0.34
CA TYR A 52 -5.51 1.40 -0.18
C TYR A 52 -4.87 2.07 -1.40
N GLY A 53 -3.66 2.62 -1.24
CA GLY A 53 -2.98 3.35 -2.31
C GLY A 53 -1.67 3.99 -1.88
N LEU A 54 -0.86 4.37 -2.87
CA LEU A 54 0.44 5.01 -2.69
C LEU A 54 0.26 6.36 -1.98
N ASN A 55 0.68 6.46 -0.72
CA ASN A 55 0.74 7.74 -0.01
C ASN A 55 2.04 8.46 -0.41
N LEU A 56 1.98 9.18 -1.53
CA LEU A 56 3.11 9.98 -2.01
C LEU A 56 3.35 11.15 -1.06
N ASN A 57 4.48 11.14 -0.37
CA ASN A 57 4.94 12.31 0.36
C ASN A 57 5.45 13.37 -0.63
N TYR A 58 4.55 14.23 -1.12
CA TYR A 58 4.89 15.32 -2.03
C TYR A 58 5.93 16.30 -1.48
N ARG A 59 6.10 16.40 -0.15
CA ARG A 59 7.13 17.27 0.46
C ARG A 59 8.55 16.69 0.38
N ALA A 60 8.69 15.38 0.21
CA ALA A 60 9.99 14.75 -0.03
C ALA A 60 10.50 14.99 -1.47
N PHE A 61 9.59 15.32 -2.41
CA PHE A 61 9.93 15.67 -3.79
C PHE A 61 10.19 17.18 -3.94
N SER A 62 11.12 17.75 -3.15
CA SER A 62 11.48 19.18 -3.22
C SER A 62 12.22 19.60 -4.50
N ASN A 63 12.58 18.66 -5.37
CA ASN A 63 13.38 18.90 -6.58
C ASN A 63 12.60 18.69 -7.89
N TYR A 64 11.27 18.73 -7.88
CA TYR A 64 10.51 18.89 -9.12
C TYR A 64 10.62 20.35 -9.59
N LYS A 65 11.62 20.65 -10.43
CA LYS A 65 11.56 21.81 -11.31
C LYS A 65 10.53 21.49 -12.39
N PRO A 66 9.40 22.22 -12.52
CA PRO A 66 8.67 22.21 -13.77
C PRO A 66 9.58 22.87 -14.82
N SER A 67 10.33 22.05 -15.55
CA SER A 67 10.92 22.46 -16.82
C SER A 67 9.76 22.69 -17.79
N CYS A 68 9.62 23.93 -18.23
CA CYS A 68 8.77 24.42 -19.33
C CYS A 68 7.35 24.89 -18.97
N ALA A 69 7.23 26.20 -18.78
CA ALA A 69 6.46 27.10 -19.65
C ALA A 69 6.91 28.52 -19.28
N GLY A 70 7.75 29.19 -20.08
CA GLY A 70 7.32 29.73 -21.37
C GLY A 70 6.48 30.97 -21.08
N GLY A 71 7.15 32.09 -20.74
CA GLY A 71 6.49 33.38 -20.63
C GLY A 71 5.90 33.75 -21.98
N PHE A 72 4.60 34.03 -21.99
CA PHE A 72 3.98 34.89 -22.97
C PHE A 72 4.29 36.35 -22.62
#